data_AF-E9ICE3-F1
#
_entry.id   AF-E9ICE3-F1
#
_cell.length_a   1.000
_cell.length_b   1.000
_cell.length_c   1.000
_cell.angle_alpha   90.00
_cell.angle_beta   90.00
_cell.angle_gamma   90.00
#
_symmetry.space_group_name_H-M   'P 1'
#
loop_
_entity.id
_entity.type
_entity.pdbx_description
1 polymer ?
#
loop_
_entity_poly.entity_id
_entity_poly.type
_entity_poly.pdbx_seq_one_letter_code
_entity_poly.pdbx_strand_id
1 'polypeptide(L)'
;MNQPGEIRYEAHSNVRNEFNQYESTAKEKFPDYKDVSQRARIRNSRITSFDGPTQNVSLTGKEKFKVETYLPIIDMLFTQLKKRSASYNKINQRFGFFLISCKEFAKFYHYDVNAEELKLE
;
A
#
# COMPACT_ATOMS: atom_id res chain seq x y z
N MET A 1 6.77 28.95 -11.61
CA MET A 1 6.07 28.78 -10.32
C MET A 1 5.29 27.47 -10.41
N ASN A 2 5.83 26.38 -9.86
CA ASN A 2 5.13 25.10 -9.82
C ASN A 2 4.26 25.03 -8.57
N GLN A 3 3.01 24.60 -8.73
CA GLN A 3 2.05 24.48 -7.63
C GLN A 3 2.50 23.37 -6.64
N PRO A 4 2.33 23.57 -5.31
CA PRO A 4 2.92 22.70 -4.29
C PRO A 4 2.17 21.36 -4.06
N GLY A 5 1.61 20.75 -5.12
CA GLY A 5 0.77 19.55 -5.01
C GLY A 5 1.01 18.45 -6.05
N GLU A 6 1.77 18.70 -7.12
CA GLU A 6 1.82 17.79 -8.28
C GLU A 6 2.91 16.71 -8.20
N ILE A 7 3.88 16.81 -7.30
CA ILE A 7 5.13 16.03 -7.38
C ILE A 7 4.99 14.58 -6.81
N ARG A 8 3.85 14.18 -6.22
CA ARG A 8 3.79 12.91 -5.47
C ARG A 8 3.05 11.76 -6.14
N TYR A 9 2.50 11.93 -7.35
CA TYR A 9 1.70 10.87 -7.97
C TYR A 9 2.50 9.91 -8.86
N GLU A 10 3.73 10.25 -9.27
CA GLU A 10 4.51 9.43 -10.21
C GLU A 10 5.21 8.23 -9.56
N ALA A 11 5.62 8.33 -8.28
CA ALA A 11 6.37 7.25 -7.61
C ALA A 11 5.57 5.94 -7.42
N HIS A 12 4.23 6.01 -7.47
CA HIS A 12 3.37 4.90 -7.06
C HIS A 12 2.96 3.94 -8.19
N SER A 13 3.03 4.35 -9.46
CA SER A 13 2.76 3.43 -10.58
C SER A 13 3.91 2.42 -10.77
N ASN A 14 5.08 2.73 -10.22
CA ASN A 14 6.30 1.99 -10.48
C ASN A 14 6.31 0.61 -9.81
N VAL A 15 5.84 0.51 -8.56
CA VAL A 15 5.84 -0.74 -7.80
C VAL A 15 5.01 -1.82 -8.49
N ARG A 16 3.87 -1.47 -9.12
CA ARG A 16 3.04 -2.44 -9.85
C ARG A 16 3.80 -3.15 -11.00
N ASN A 17 4.81 -2.47 -11.57
CA ASN A 17 5.61 -2.96 -12.68
C ASN A 17 6.87 -3.72 -12.23
N GLU A 18 7.25 -3.62 -10.96
CA GLU A 18 8.46 -4.21 -10.38
C GLU A 18 8.33 -5.71 -10.06
N PHE A 19 7.19 -6.34 -10.34
CA PHE A 19 6.95 -7.77 -10.06
C PHE A 19 8.11 -8.68 -10.48
N ASN A 20 8.63 -8.50 -11.70
CA ASN A 20 9.72 -9.32 -12.23
C ASN A 20 11.01 -9.17 -11.42
N GLN A 21 11.28 -7.98 -10.89
CA GLN A 21 12.45 -7.72 -10.06
C GLN A 21 12.31 -8.46 -8.72
N TYR A 22 11.15 -8.33 -8.05
CA TYR A 22 10.88 -9.05 -6.81
C TYR A 22 10.95 -10.56 -6.99
N GLU A 23 10.42 -11.06 -8.09
CA GLU A 23 10.49 -12.48 -8.43
C GLU A 23 11.94 -12.95 -8.62
N SER A 24 12.77 -12.20 -9.36
CA SER A 24 14.18 -12.54 -9.56
C SER A 24 14.96 -12.54 -8.25
N THR A 25 14.78 -11.53 -7.40
CA THR A 25 15.43 -11.47 -6.08
C THR A 25 14.94 -12.58 -5.15
N ALA A 26 13.67 -12.96 -5.25
CA ALA A 26 13.13 -14.09 -4.50
C ALA A 26 13.74 -15.42 -4.98
N LYS A 27 13.88 -15.62 -6.30
CA LYS A 27 14.51 -16.82 -6.89
C LYS A 27 15.98 -16.98 -6.48
N GLU A 28 16.71 -15.88 -6.37
CA GLU A 28 18.09 -15.88 -5.88
C GLU A 28 18.19 -16.43 -4.44
N LYS A 29 17.23 -16.07 -3.59
CA LYS A 29 17.17 -16.52 -2.18
C LYS A 29 16.53 -17.89 -2.02
N PHE A 30 15.64 -18.26 -2.93
CA PHE A 30 14.82 -19.47 -2.87
C PHE A 30 14.85 -20.20 -4.23
N PRO A 31 15.89 -21.01 -4.48
CA PRO A 31 16.11 -21.65 -5.78
C PRO A 31 15.06 -22.73 -6.13
N ASP A 32 14.30 -23.24 -5.15
CA ASP A 32 13.26 -24.27 -5.35
C ASP A 32 11.95 -23.75 -5.97
N TYR A 33 11.97 -22.60 -6.64
CA TYR A 33 10.80 -22.01 -7.30
C TYR A 33 10.35 -22.85 -8.50
N LYS A 34 9.22 -23.54 -8.37
CA LYS A 34 8.61 -24.36 -9.44
C LYS A 34 7.45 -23.62 -10.10
N ASP A 35 7.66 -23.14 -11.32
CA ASP A 35 6.63 -22.48 -12.14
C ASP A 35 5.76 -23.47 -12.95
N VAL A 36 6.09 -24.77 -12.90
CA VAL A 36 5.72 -25.71 -13.98
C VAL A 36 4.51 -26.60 -13.69
N SER A 37 4.06 -26.78 -12.44
CA SER A 37 3.02 -27.80 -12.19
C SER A 37 1.60 -27.24 -12.29
N GLN A 38 1.03 -27.27 -13.49
CA GLN A 38 -0.43 -27.29 -13.61
C GLN A 38 -0.93 -28.74 -13.55
N ARG A 39 -1.76 -29.04 -12.55
CA ARG A 39 -2.58 -30.25 -12.58
C ARG A 39 -3.62 -30.04 -13.68
N ALA A 40 -3.53 -30.78 -14.77
CA ALA A 40 -4.57 -30.76 -15.81
C ALA A 40 -5.91 -31.18 -15.18
N ARG A 41 -6.82 -30.23 -14.99
CA ARG A 41 -8.17 -30.53 -14.51
C ARG A 41 -8.94 -31.16 -15.66
N ILE A 42 -9.01 -32.49 -15.69
CA ILE A 42 -9.86 -33.21 -16.62
C ILE A 42 -11.32 -32.88 -16.23
N ARG A 43 -12.02 -32.09 -17.05
CA ARG A 43 -13.46 -31.89 -16.90
C ARG A 43 -14.16 -33.20 -17.30
N ASN A 44 -15.05 -33.68 -16.44
CA ASN A 44 -15.89 -34.82 -16.79
C ASN A 44 -16.89 -34.39 -17.87
N SER A 45 -16.70 -34.88 -19.09
CA SER A 45 -17.52 -34.54 -20.26
C SER A 45 -18.99 -34.98 -20.12
N ARG A 46 -19.33 -35.83 -19.14
CA ARG A 46 -20.70 -36.31 -18.91
C ARG A 46 -21.56 -35.35 -18.08
N ILE A 47 -21.00 -34.27 -17.52
CA ILE A 47 -21.69 -33.40 -16.55
C ILE A 47 -22.03 -32.01 -17.12
N THR A 48 -21.40 -31.57 -18.22
CA THR A 48 -21.62 -30.22 -18.78
C THR A 48 -22.05 -30.27 -20.23
N SER A 49 -23.12 -29.55 -20.57
CA SER A 49 -23.52 -29.26 -21.96
C SER A 49 -22.33 -28.71 -22.75
N PHE A 50 -22.15 -29.18 -23.97
CA PHE A 50 -21.04 -28.78 -24.84
C PHE A 50 -21.26 -27.34 -25.34
N ASP A 51 -20.66 -26.35 -24.67
CA ASP A 51 -20.70 -24.91 -25.03
C ASP A 51 -19.63 -24.52 -26.08
N GLY A 52 -19.16 -25.47 -26.89
CA GLY A 52 -18.11 -25.23 -27.89
C GLY A 52 -16.69 -25.11 -27.30
N PRO A 53 -15.67 -24.90 -28.16
CA PRO A 53 -14.28 -24.85 -27.73
C PRO A 53 -14.00 -23.55 -26.98
N THR A 54 -14.21 -23.53 -25.66
CA THR A 54 -13.70 -22.47 -24.81
C THR A 54 -12.18 -22.59 -24.73
N GLN A 55 -11.47 -21.61 -25.26
CA GLN A 55 -10.02 -21.50 -25.11
C GLN A 55 -9.71 -21.24 -23.63
N ASN A 56 -9.37 -22.29 -22.88
CA ASN A 56 -8.91 -22.13 -21.51
C ASN A 56 -7.55 -21.43 -21.57
N VAL A 57 -7.52 -20.13 -21.25
CA VAL A 57 -6.26 -19.39 -21.10
C VAL A 57 -5.54 -20.00 -19.90
N SER A 58 -4.55 -20.83 -20.20
CA SER A 58 -3.69 -21.44 -19.20
C SER A 58 -2.61 -20.44 -18.81
N LEU A 59 -2.75 -19.83 -17.63
CA LEU A 59 -1.75 -18.92 -17.09
C LEU A 59 -0.61 -19.71 -16.43
N THR A 60 0.64 -19.31 -16.66
CA THR A 60 1.78 -19.86 -15.92
C THR A 60 1.63 -19.61 -14.41
N GLY A 61 2.33 -20.38 -13.57
CA GLY A 61 2.29 -20.17 -12.11
C GLY A 61 2.67 -18.75 -11.73
N LYS A 62 3.68 -18.21 -12.40
CA LYS A 62 4.12 -16.81 -12.37
C LYS A 62 2.99 -15.84 -12.68
N GLU A 63 2.34 -15.97 -13.84
CA GLU A 63 1.28 -15.05 -14.26
C GLU A 63 0.07 -15.12 -13.35
N LYS A 64 -0.30 -16.33 -12.93
CA LYS A 64 -1.40 -16.55 -11.99
C LYS A 64 -1.13 -15.86 -10.67
N PHE A 65 0.06 -16.04 -10.08
CA PHE A 65 0.43 -15.37 -8.84
C PHE A 65 0.49 -13.85 -8.99
N LYS A 66 1.01 -13.35 -10.13
CA LYS A 66 1.04 -11.92 -10.42
C LYS A 66 -0.37 -11.33 -10.40
N VAL A 67 -1.31 -11.94 -11.12
CA VAL A 67 -2.66 -11.43 -11.33
C VAL A 67 -3.54 -11.63 -10.09
N GLU A 68 -3.53 -12.82 -9.49
CA GLU A 68 -4.45 -13.18 -8.41
C GLU A 68 -3.99 -12.69 -7.04
N THR A 69 -2.69 -12.49 -6.84
CA THR A 69 -2.13 -12.20 -5.50
C THR A 69 -1.38 -10.89 -5.47
N TYR A 70 -0.34 -10.74 -6.29
CA TYR A 70 0.55 -9.59 -6.20
C TYR A 70 -0.17 -8.27 -6.50
N LEU A 71 -0.87 -8.18 -7.63
CA LEU A 71 -1.57 -6.96 -8.04
C LEU A 71 -2.65 -6.55 -7.01
N PRO A 72 -3.54 -7.44 -6.53
CA PRO A 72 -4.51 -7.10 -5.50
C PRO A 72 -3.88 -6.57 -4.19
N ILE A 73 -2.77 -7.16 -3.74
CA ILE A 73 -2.09 -6.72 -2.51
C ILE A 73 -1.57 -5.29 -2.68
N ILE A 74 -0.86 -5.02 -3.78
CA ILE A 74 -0.30 -3.68 -4.04
C ILE A 74 -1.42 -2.64 -4.17
N ASP A 75 -2.49 -2.96 -4.89
CA ASP A 75 -3.63 -2.05 -5.09
C ASP A 75 -4.35 -1.74 -3.78
N MET A 76 -4.53 -2.75 -2.92
CA MET A 76 -5.13 -2.58 -1.60
C MET A 76 -4.25 -1.72 -0.71
N LEU A 77 -2.95 -2.01 -0.62
CA LEU A 77 -2.01 -1.23 0.17
C LEU A 77 -2.04 0.24 -0.25
N PHE A 78 -2.01 0.50 -1.55
CA PHE A 78 -2.06 1.85 -2.08
C PHE A 78 -3.36 2.57 -1.70
N THR A 79 -4.50 1.88 -1.84
CA THR A 79 -5.81 2.44 -1.47
C THR A 79 -5.86 2.82 0.01
N GLN A 80 -5.37 1.94 0.89
CA GLN A 80 -5.36 2.20 2.32
C GLN A 80 -4.40 3.33 2.70
N LEU A 81 -3.21 3.38 2.11
CA LEU A 81 -2.24 4.45 2.34
C LEU A 81 -2.78 5.82 1.88
N LYS A 82 -3.44 5.88 0.72
CA LYS A 82 -4.12 7.08 0.24
C LYS A 82 -5.22 7.53 1.21
N LYS A 83 -6.08 6.60 1.65
CA LYS A 83 -7.14 6.88 2.62
C LYS A 83 -6.55 7.44 3.92
N ARG A 84 -5.47 6.84 4.42
CA ARG A 84 -4.79 7.29 5.64
C ARG A 84 -4.17 8.68 5.46
N SER A 85 -3.48 8.92 4.34
CA SER A 85 -2.91 10.23 4.00
C SER A 85 -3.97 11.33 3.97
N ALA A 86 -5.11 11.07 3.33
CA ALA A 86 -6.24 12.00 3.29
C ALA A 86 -6.80 12.28 4.68
N SER A 87 -6.95 11.25 5.53
CA SER A 87 -7.40 11.42 6.92
C SER A 87 -6.43 12.27 7.74
N TYR A 88 -5.12 12.00 7.64
CA TYR A 88 -4.12 12.81 8.34
C TYR A 88 -4.09 14.25 7.85
N ASN A 89 -4.28 14.49 6.55
CA ASN A 89 -4.41 15.84 6.02
C ASN A 89 -5.63 16.56 6.63
N LYS A 90 -6.79 15.90 6.71
CA LYS A 90 -8.00 16.46 7.36
C LYS A 90 -7.77 16.80 8.84
N ILE A 91 -7.10 15.91 9.59
CA ILE A 91 -6.74 16.16 10.99
C ILE A 91 -5.82 17.37 11.08
N ASN A 92 -4.78 17.43 10.24
CA ASN A 92 -3.84 18.54 10.22
C ASN A 92 -4.51 19.88 9.81
N GLN A 93 -5.48 19.86 8.91
CA GLN A 93 -6.24 21.08 8.56
C GLN A 93 -7.07 21.61 9.73
N ARG A 94 -7.65 20.71 10.54
CA ARG A 94 -8.50 21.10 11.68
C ARG A 94 -7.71 21.45 12.93
N PHE A 95 -6.63 20.71 13.19
CA PHE A 95 -5.90 20.72 14.45
C PHE A 95 -4.42 21.07 14.30
N GLY A 96 -3.93 21.31 13.08
CA GLY A 96 -2.54 21.69 12.83
C GLY A 96 -2.17 23.01 13.48
N PHE A 97 -3.14 23.87 13.80
CA PHE A 97 -2.89 25.06 14.59
C PHE A 97 -2.34 24.73 15.98
N PHE A 98 -2.72 23.61 16.62
CA PHE A 98 -2.14 23.20 17.90
C PHE A 98 -0.64 22.90 17.80
N LEU A 99 -0.17 22.38 16.65
CA LEU A 99 1.26 22.12 16.43
C LEU A 99 2.07 23.41 16.27
N ILE A 100 1.48 24.44 15.67
CA ILE A 100 2.10 25.76 15.48
C ILE A 100 2.01 26.54 16.79
N SER A 101 0.84 26.55 17.41
CA SER A 101 0.53 27.32 18.59
C SER A 101 1.24 26.76 19.82
N CYS A 102 1.37 25.44 20.02
CA CYS A 102 2.09 24.91 21.18
C CYS A 102 3.56 25.33 21.22
N LYS A 103 4.21 25.54 20.07
CA LYS A 103 5.58 26.07 20.04
C LYS A 103 5.67 27.53 20.46
N GLU A 104 4.67 28.34 20.11
CA GLU A 104 4.59 29.73 20.55
C GLU A 104 4.10 29.83 22.01
N PHE A 105 3.08 29.07 22.39
CA PHE A 105 2.58 28.96 23.77
C PHE A 105 3.66 28.49 24.73
N ALA A 106 4.49 27.51 24.37
CA ALA A 106 5.62 27.10 25.21
C ALA A 106 6.60 28.26 25.49
N LYS A 107 6.76 29.20 24.56
CA LYS A 107 7.55 30.43 24.79
C LYS A 107 6.85 31.41 25.74
N PHE A 108 5.54 31.34 25.94
CA PHE A 108 4.85 32.17 26.94
C PHE A 108 4.81 31.48 28.30
N TYR A 109 4.49 30.19 28.35
CA TYR A 109 4.29 29.46 29.61
C TYR A 109 5.58 29.18 30.40
N HIS A 110 6.79 29.30 29.82
CA HIS A 110 8.02 29.21 30.62
C HIS A 110 8.23 30.43 31.54
N TYR A 111 7.54 31.56 31.27
CA TYR A 111 7.58 32.74 32.14
C TYR A 111 6.56 32.70 33.28
N ASP A 112 5.43 32.00 33.12
CA ASP A 112 4.34 31.94 34.10
C ASP A 112 4.47 30.81 35.13
N VAL A 113 5.48 29.95 35.05
CA VAL A 113 5.79 29.02 36.16
C VAL A 113 6.55 29.79 37.23
N ASN A 114 5.81 30.61 37.98
CA ASN A 114 6.35 31.27 39.15
C ASN A 114 6.51 30.19 40.25
N ALA A 115 7.73 29.66 40.42
CA ALA A 115 8.04 28.60 41.38
C ALA A 115 7.65 28.97 42.84
N GLU A 116 7.39 30.24 43.10
CA GLU A 116 6.91 30.78 44.36
C GLU A 116 5.41 30.54 44.63
N GLU A 117 4.57 30.35 43.60
CA GLU A 117 3.14 30.00 43.77
C GLU A 117 2.93 28.52 44.15
N LEU A 118 3.97 27.69 44.02
CA LEU A 118 3.94 26.26 44.33
C LEU A 118 4.34 25.96 45.78
N LYS A 119 4.57 26.98 46.61
CA LYS A 119 4.69 26.84 48.05
C LYS A 119 3.27 26.71 48.63
N LEU A 120 2.81 25.47 48.75
CA LEU A 120 1.68 25.14 49.62
C LEU A 120 2.01 25.64 51.03
N GLU A 121 1.10 26.44 51.61
CA GLU A 121 1.09 26.77 53.05
C GLU A 121 1.12 25.52 53.93
#